data_AF-A0A241ZH19-F1
#
_entry.id   AF-A0A241ZH19-F1
#
_cell.length_a   1.000
_cell.length_b   1.000
_cell.length_c   1.000
_cell.angle_alpha   90.00
_cell.angle_beta   90.00
_cell.angle_gamma   90.00
#
_symmetry.space_group_name_H-M   'P 1'
#
loop_
_entity.id
_entity.type
_entity.pdbx_description
1 polymer ?
#
loop_
_entity_poly.entity_id
_entity_poly.type
_entity_poly.pdbx_seq_one_letter_code
_entity_poly.pdbx_strand_id
1 'polypeptide(L)'
;MLETHIQKGWIWSSLTLKTLNQNFQFKGMFNKQAEQLQAEIRNDAEFLRNKRNAEKIKENLKPYIHEYQAYIQQNIYLSYRLSNLFRSDLSQRSKALVEQFNNLIQRDSSFAFDPPLQNLFEQLRQFIKLPIEANYAIDAKNKRFVESELKAFQKFFDQVENTPLTDEQRISSIIFEDRNLLVAAAGSGKTSTIVGKVGYALLTGLYKPEEILVLAFNKNAGDELTERINFRLKDILAQFNTRVEALNFHKFGVRVIGKATGKSPSVSNDAGKPQSLLNKIIQQLIETDPDFQAKYLLFKTAYLRPPLSPFAFKTQSEWEKAHRRSFDRFKDGYETYQGEIVKSHGEKAIANWLYSQGVPYKYEMSYEYDTANENYRQYKPDFYLPEINLYLEHYALDQHGRPPAHFGQKYLDDMKWKSGIHQQYKTDLITTTFHEFITGSIFKKLEQELKSRGQVFKPRSLPEINEKAKSIYEYDANELYASFLSHYKSNQANITSLLAKPSLSQREILFLQLFSKVYQRYDQLLKNSKEYDFDDLLIESAQLINENRYKSPFKLIIVDEFQDTSQARAWTATTLLDKFRLFFLHRREHYEWTT
;
A
#
# COMPACT_ATOMS: atom_id res chain seq x y z
N MET A 1 48.95 2.29 47.13
CA MET A 1 47.79 2.83 47.85
C MET A 1 48.31 3.82 48.88
N LEU A 2 47.62 4.96 49.07
CA LEU A 2 47.92 5.91 50.12
C LEU A 2 46.90 5.69 51.23
N GLU A 3 47.35 5.32 52.42
CA GLU A 3 46.51 5.22 53.61
C GLU A 3 46.82 6.37 54.55
N THR A 4 45.78 7.02 55.07
CA THR A 4 45.92 8.16 55.98
C THR A 4 45.17 7.88 57.28
N HIS A 5 45.84 8.02 58.41
CA HIS A 5 45.26 7.77 59.73
C HIS A 5 45.56 8.93 60.69
N ILE A 6 44.52 9.43 61.36
CA ILE A 6 44.66 10.44 62.40
C ILE A 6 44.53 9.75 63.76
N GLN A 7 45.55 9.91 64.59
CA GLN A 7 45.48 9.56 66.01
C GLN A 7 45.19 10.83 66.80
N LYS A 8 43.96 10.96 67.31
CA LYS A 8 43.49 12.14 68.05
C LYS A 8 43.96 12.14 69.51
N GLY A 9 44.43 13.29 69.98
CA GLY A 9 44.65 13.59 71.39
C GLY A 9 43.73 14.72 71.89
N TRP A 10 43.89 15.12 73.16
CA TRP A 10 43.03 16.12 73.80
C TRP A 10 43.12 17.52 73.15
N ILE A 11 44.31 17.93 72.73
CA ILE A 11 44.57 19.21 72.06
C ILE A 11 45.32 18.99 70.74
N TRP A 12 46.25 18.02 70.72
CA TRP A 12 47.13 17.72 69.60
C TRP A 12 46.84 16.34 69.01
N SER A 13 46.92 16.24 67.68
CA SER A 13 46.79 15.00 66.90
C SER A 13 48.10 14.67 66.18
N SER A 14 48.23 13.41 65.76
CA SER A 14 49.23 13.02 64.75
C SER A 14 48.56 12.45 63.50
N LEU A 15 49.06 12.84 62.32
CA LEU A 15 48.64 12.32 61.02
C LEU A 15 49.73 11.39 60.49
N THR A 16 49.36 10.14 60.21
CA THR A 16 50.24 9.16 59.58
C THR A 16 49.83 8.98 58.12
N LEU A 17 50.79 9.09 57.21
CA LEU A 17 50.66 8.79 55.78
C LEU A 17 51.45 7.51 55.49
N LYS A 18 50.78 6.45 55.06
CA LYS A 18 51.44 5.22 54.61
C LYS A 18 51.36 5.10 53.10
N THR A 19 52.51 4.93 52.47
CA THR A 19 52.64 4.61 51.05
C THR A 19 53.15 3.17 50.91
N LEU A 20 53.31 2.67 49.69
CA LEU A 20 53.85 1.31 49.47
C LEU A 20 55.28 1.13 49.99
N ASN A 21 56.07 2.21 50.04
CA ASN A 21 57.51 2.12 50.31
C ASN A 21 57.93 2.89 51.58
N GLN A 22 57.10 3.79 52.09
CA GLN A 22 57.47 4.75 53.13
C GLN A 22 56.27 5.14 54.01
N ASN A 23 56.55 5.37 55.29
CA ASN A 23 55.59 5.87 56.28
C ASN A 23 56.06 7.23 56.81
N PHE A 24 55.20 8.24 56.73
CA PHE A 24 55.45 9.59 57.25
C PHE A 24 54.51 9.85 58.43
N GLN A 25 55.04 10.44 59.51
CA GLN A 25 54.23 10.80 60.68
C GLN A 25 54.46 12.27 61.04
N PHE A 26 53.38 13.05 60.97
CA PHE A 26 53.36 14.45 61.36
C PHE A 26 52.74 14.54 62.77
N LYS A 27 53.49 15.04 63.75
CA LYS A 27 53.07 15.14 65.16
C LYS A 27 52.86 16.60 65.54
N GLY A 28 52.06 16.85 66.58
CA GLY A 28 51.92 18.18 67.19
C GLY A 28 51.01 19.15 66.43
N MET A 29 50.04 18.64 65.67
CA MET A 29 49.06 19.49 64.96
C MET A 29 47.78 19.63 65.79
N PHE A 30 47.11 20.76 65.74
CA PHE A 30 45.77 20.86 66.33
C PHE A 30 44.80 19.90 65.61
N ASN A 31 43.80 19.38 66.33
CA ASN A 31 42.85 18.40 65.79
C ASN A 31 42.21 18.86 64.46
N LYS A 32 41.80 20.12 64.36
CA LYS A 32 41.23 20.71 63.12
C LYS A 32 42.24 20.78 61.96
N GLN A 33 43.50 21.09 62.26
CA GLN A 33 44.57 21.17 61.24
C GLN A 33 44.91 19.77 60.70
N ALA A 34 44.95 18.75 61.56
CA ALA A 34 45.19 17.37 61.14
C ALA A 34 44.06 16.84 60.22
N GLU A 35 42.80 17.17 60.52
CA GLU A 35 41.64 16.84 59.68
C GLU A 35 41.67 17.57 58.33
N GLN A 36 41.98 18.88 58.33
CA GLN A 36 42.11 19.68 57.11
C GLN A 36 43.22 19.13 56.19
N LEU A 37 44.42 18.90 56.74
CA LEU A 37 45.56 18.36 55.99
C LEU A 37 45.28 16.94 55.46
N GLN A 38 44.59 16.09 56.23
CA GLN A 38 44.18 14.77 55.75
C GLN A 38 43.22 14.89 54.55
N ALA A 39 42.25 15.80 54.60
CA ALA A 39 41.30 16.02 53.52
C ALA A 39 42.02 16.53 52.25
N GLU A 40 42.90 17.51 52.38
CA GLU A 40 43.72 18.05 51.27
C GLU A 40 44.56 16.94 50.61
N ILE A 41 45.28 16.14 51.41
CA ILE A 41 46.10 15.04 50.90
C ILE A 41 45.25 13.97 50.19
N ARG A 42 44.06 13.66 50.71
CA ARG A 42 43.14 12.72 50.05
C ARG A 42 42.64 13.28 48.72
N ASN A 43 42.28 14.55 48.68
CA ASN A 43 41.83 15.23 47.46
C ASN A 43 42.94 15.25 46.39
N ASP A 44 44.18 15.61 46.77
CA ASP A 44 45.33 15.60 45.85
C ASP A 44 45.65 14.19 45.34
N ALA A 45 45.61 13.19 46.22
CA ALA A 45 45.83 11.80 45.83
C ALA A 45 44.74 11.29 44.87
N GLU A 46 43.48 11.67 45.11
CA GLU A 46 42.36 11.37 44.21
C GLU A 46 42.53 12.07 42.86
N PHE A 47 42.87 13.36 42.86
CA PHE A 47 43.15 14.12 41.64
C PHE A 47 44.27 13.48 40.81
N LEU A 48 45.41 13.14 41.42
CA LEU A 48 46.53 12.49 40.72
C LEU A 48 46.16 11.12 40.16
N ARG A 49 45.34 10.35 40.89
CA ARG A 49 44.80 9.06 40.41
C ARG A 49 43.88 9.28 39.21
N ASN A 50 42.97 10.24 39.29
CA ASN A 50 42.04 10.57 38.20
C ASN A 50 42.79 11.11 36.98
N LYS A 51 43.81 11.95 37.16
CA LYS A 51 44.70 12.41 36.10
C LYS A 51 45.39 11.24 35.39
N ARG A 52 46.00 10.32 36.15
CA ARG A 52 46.64 9.12 35.57
C ARG A 52 45.65 8.23 34.82
N ASN A 53 44.44 8.07 35.36
CA ASN A 53 43.37 7.32 34.69
C ASN A 53 42.91 8.02 33.41
N ALA A 54 42.72 9.33 33.46
CA ALA A 54 42.36 10.15 32.31
C ALA A 54 43.39 10.00 31.19
N GLU A 55 44.69 10.15 31.47
CA GLU A 55 45.75 9.98 30.46
C GLU A 55 45.76 8.57 29.84
N LYS A 56 45.55 7.52 30.63
CA LYS A 56 45.41 6.14 30.09
C LYS A 56 44.19 6.00 29.18
N ILE A 57 43.05 6.55 29.58
CA ILE A 57 41.82 6.49 28.80
C ILE A 57 41.97 7.32 27.52
N LYS A 58 42.64 8.48 27.57
CA LYS A 58 42.96 9.30 26.39
C LYS A 58 43.73 8.51 25.34
N GLU A 59 44.82 7.82 25.73
CA GLU A 59 45.60 7.00 24.78
C GLU A 59 44.75 5.88 24.17
N ASN A 60 43.87 5.25 24.95
CA ASN A 60 42.97 4.21 24.46
C ASN A 60 41.81 4.76 23.60
N LEU A 61 41.45 6.03 23.74
CA LEU A 61 40.41 6.69 22.96
C LEU A 61 40.89 7.21 21.61
N LYS A 62 42.17 7.61 21.50
CA LYS A 62 42.75 8.14 20.25
C LYS A 62 42.45 7.27 19.01
N PRO A 63 42.62 5.94 19.04
CA PRO A 63 42.29 5.11 17.88
C PRO A 63 40.84 5.26 17.41
N TYR A 64 39.88 5.29 18.34
CA TYR A 64 38.45 5.44 18.00
C TYR A 64 38.10 6.85 17.52
N ILE A 65 38.77 7.88 18.06
CA ILE A 65 38.63 9.26 17.59
C ILE A 65 39.13 9.38 16.15
N HIS A 66 40.30 8.81 15.85
CA HIS A 66 40.85 8.80 14.50
C HIS A 66 40.02 7.94 13.53
N GLU A 67 39.48 6.82 13.99
CA GLU A 67 38.58 5.96 13.20
C GLU A 67 37.30 6.72 12.82
N TYR A 68 36.66 7.40 13.78
CA TYR A 68 35.51 8.28 13.53
C TYR A 68 35.86 9.45 12.61
N GLN A 69 37.01 10.08 12.81
CA GLN A 69 37.48 11.16 11.95
C GLN A 69 37.70 10.69 10.51
N ALA A 70 38.32 9.53 10.32
CA ALA A 70 38.51 8.93 9.00
C ALA A 70 37.15 8.62 8.35
N TYR A 71 36.18 8.13 9.13
CA TYR A 71 34.82 7.85 8.66
C TYR A 71 34.09 9.11 8.16
N ILE A 72 34.08 10.19 8.95
CA ILE A 72 33.40 11.44 8.56
C ILE A 72 34.14 12.17 7.42
N GLN A 73 35.42 11.89 7.20
CA GLN A 73 36.21 12.51 6.13
C GLN A 73 36.17 11.74 4.79
N GLN A 74 35.49 10.59 4.72
CA GLN A 74 35.41 9.83 3.47
C GLN A 74 34.76 10.65 2.35
N ASN A 75 35.31 10.57 1.13
CA ASN A 75 34.77 11.27 -0.03
C ASN A 75 33.61 10.51 -0.71
N ILE A 76 32.58 10.17 0.07
CA ILE A 76 31.36 9.47 -0.39
C ILE A 76 30.12 10.04 0.26
N TYR A 77 28.92 9.82 -0.26
CA TYR A 77 27.70 10.07 0.52
C TYR A 77 27.59 9.05 1.68
N LEU A 78 27.48 9.51 2.93
CA LEU A 78 27.30 8.64 4.09
C LEU A 78 25.81 8.31 4.25
N SER A 79 25.39 7.16 3.73
CA SER A 79 24.00 6.70 3.83
C SER A 79 23.63 6.34 5.27
N TYR A 80 22.34 6.33 5.57
CA TYR A 80 21.81 5.98 6.87
C TYR A 80 22.27 4.59 7.34
N ARG A 81 22.15 3.56 6.48
CA ARG A 81 22.56 2.19 6.83
C ARG A 81 24.05 2.10 7.06
N LEU A 82 24.87 2.73 6.21
CA LEU A 82 26.32 2.74 6.37
C LEU A 82 26.71 3.39 7.71
N SER A 83 26.09 4.52 8.02
CA SER A 83 26.30 5.26 9.27
C SER A 83 25.86 4.45 10.48
N ASN A 84 24.72 3.78 10.40
CA ASN A 84 24.22 2.98 11.52
C ASN A 84 25.05 1.70 11.75
N LEU A 85 25.52 1.04 10.69
CA LEU A 85 26.42 -0.11 10.81
C LEU A 85 27.75 0.29 11.46
N PHE A 86 28.37 1.36 10.96
CA PHE A 86 29.61 1.90 11.52
C PHE A 86 29.42 2.35 12.98
N ARG A 87 28.33 3.07 13.28
CA ARG A 87 27.98 3.47 14.65
C ARG A 87 27.81 2.27 15.58
N SER A 88 27.11 1.23 15.14
CA SER A 88 26.86 0.05 15.96
C SER A 88 28.17 -0.64 16.35
N ASP A 89 29.06 -0.88 15.38
CA ASP A 89 30.36 -1.49 15.62
C ASP A 89 31.25 -0.61 16.51
N LEU A 90 31.36 0.68 16.19
CA LEU A 90 32.18 1.62 16.95
C LEU A 90 31.66 1.79 18.39
N SER A 91 30.34 1.86 18.57
CA SER A 91 29.67 1.91 19.87
C SER A 91 30.00 0.67 20.71
N GLN A 92 29.91 -0.53 20.13
CA GLN A 92 30.23 -1.78 20.82
C GLN A 92 31.66 -1.78 21.38
N ARG A 93 32.64 -1.22 20.65
CA ARG A 93 34.06 -1.23 21.04
C ARG A 93 34.46 -0.07 21.96
N SER A 94 33.82 1.10 21.84
CA SER A 94 34.31 2.33 22.48
C SER A 94 33.41 2.94 23.56
N LYS A 95 32.13 2.54 23.64
CA LYS A 95 31.14 3.19 24.53
C LYS A 95 31.57 3.27 25.99
N ALA A 96 32.10 2.17 26.55
CA ALA A 96 32.55 2.14 27.95
C ALA A 96 33.68 3.15 28.23
N LEU A 97 34.64 3.27 27.31
CA LEU A 97 35.75 4.22 27.44
C LEU A 97 35.26 5.67 27.30
N VAL A 98 34.36 5.93 26.35
CA VAL A 98 33.76 7.25 26.14
C VAL A 98 32.98 7.71 27.37
N GLU A 99 32.18 6.83 27.99
CA GLU A 99 31.42 7.12 29.19
C GLU A 99 32.34 7.35 30.41
N GLN A 100 33.34 6.49 30.60
CA GLN A 100 34.34 6.65 31.67
C GLN A 100 35.08 7.98 31.56
N PHE A 101 35.52 8.35 30.35
CA PHE A 101 36.23 9.61 30.14
C PHE A 101 35.32 10.83 30.31
N ASN A 102 34.11 10.78 29.77
CA ASN A 102 33.12 11.85 29.94
C ASN A 102 32.82 12.11 31.43
N ASN A 103 32.70 11.05 32.24
CA ASN A 103 32.48 11.20 33.68
C ASN A 103 33.67 11.86 34.40
N LEU A 104 34.90 11.61 33.94
CA LEU A 104 36.10 12.28 34.49
C LEU A 104 36.11 13.77 34.13
N ILE A 105 35.88 14.11 32.86
CA ILE A 105 35.85 15.52 32.40
C ILE A 105 34.73 16.32 33.07
N GLN A 106 33.56 15.70 33.28
CA GLN A 106 32.43 16.37 33.96
C GLN A 106 32.73 16.69 35.43
N ARG A 107 33.58 15.90 36.08
CA ARG A 107 34.02 16.16 37.46
C ARG A 107 35.13 17.20 37.51
N ASP A 108 36.03 17.19 36.53
CA ASP A 108 37.14 18.12 36.42
C ASP A 108 37.54 18.33 34.95
N SER A 109 37.33 19.54 34.44
CA SER A 109 37.59 19.89 33.04
C SER A 109 39.09 19.96 32.70
N SER A 110 39.98 20.00 33.69
CA SER A 110 41.44 19.95 33.46
C SER A 110 41.90 18.63 32.83
N PHE A 111 41.08 17.59 32.87
CA PHE A 111 41.35 16.30 32.24
C PHE A 111 40.97 16.25 30.75
N ALA A 112 40.41 17.31 30.17
CA ALA A 112 40.05 17.37 28.76
C ALA A 112 41.25 17.13 27.82
N PHE A 113 40.96 16.76 26.58
CA PHE A 113 41.94 16.81 25.49
C PHE A 113 42.29 18.27 25.14
N ASP A 114 43.32 18.44 24.31
CA ASP A 114 43.55 19.70 23.60
C ASP A 114 42.33 20.05 22.71
N PRO A 115 42.05 21.34 22.45
CA PRO A 115 40.79 21.77 21.84
C PRO A 115 40.38 21.04 20.54
N PRO A 116 41.29 20.78 19.57
CA PRO A 116 40.94 20.05 18.35
C PRO A 116 40.46 18.63 18.62
N LEU A 117 41.18 17.89 19.47
CA LEU A 117 40.88 16.50 19.78
C LEU A 117 39.68 16.39 20.75
N GLN A 118 39.47 17.39 21.61
CA GLN A 118 38.29 17.49 22.47
C GLN A 118 37.01 17.66 21.63
N ASN A 119 37.05 18.47 20.57
CA ASN A 119 35.91 18.63 19.67
C ASN A 119 35.57 17.31 18.94
N LEU A 120 36.60 16.59 18.46
CA LEU A 120 36.39 15.27 17.84
C LEU A 120 35.87 14.24 18.84
N PHE A 121 36.32 14.26 20.08
CA PHE A 121 35.78 13.43 21.15
C PHE A 121 34.30 13.71 21.41
N GLU A 122 33.88 14.98 21.49
CA GLU A 122 32.46 15.31 21.67
C GLU A 122 31.61 14.86 20.48
N GLN A 123 32.11 15.00 19.26
CA GLN A 123 31.43 14.48 18.07
C GLN A 123 31.30 12.95 18.08
N LEU A 124 32.38 12.24 18.42
CA LEU A 124 32.36 10.77 18.60
C LEU A 124 31.34 10.36 19.66
N ARG A 125 31.32 11.07 20.80
CA ARG A 125 30.39 10.83 21.90
C ARG A 125 28.94 11.02 21.46
N GLN A 126 28.64 12.11 20.75
CA GLN A 126 27.31 12.34 20.18
C GLN A 126 26.94 11.27 19.14
N PHE A 127 27.89 10.88 18.29
CA PHE A 127 27.71 9.84 17.28
C PHE A 127 27.33 8.49 17.89
N ILE A 128 27.98 8.08 18.98
CA ILE A 128 27.65 6.83 19.67
C ILE A 128 26.31 6.91 20.39
N LYS A 129 26.00 8.05 21.02
CA LYS A 129 24.84 8.22 21.91
C LYS A 129 23.53 8.46 21.16
N LEU A 130 23.56 9.22 20.07
CA LEU A 130 22.38 9.66 19.35
C LEU A 130 22.01 8.66 18.23
N PRO A 131 20.72 8.59 17.86
CA PRO A 131 20.32 7.96 16.60
C PRO A 131 20.91 8.77 15.41
N ILE A 132 21.08 8.12 14.25
CA ILE A 132 21.78 8.74 13.09
C ILE A 132 21.03 9.98 12.59
N GLU A 133 19.71 9.98 12.64
CA GLU A 133 18.82 11.08 12.27
C GLU A 133 19.03 12.33 13.12
N ALA A 134 19.57 12.18 14.33
CA ALA A 134 19.89 13.29 15.23
C ALA A 134 21.38 13.69 15.16
N ASN A 135 22.14 13.13 14.21
CA ASN A 135 23.57 13.39 14.10
C ASN A 135 23.89 14.51 13.10
N TYR A 136 24.00 15.73 13.61
CA TYR A 136 24.33 16.92 12.81
C TYR A 136 25.67 16.82 12.06
N ALA A 137 26.63 16.04 12.57
CA ALA A 137 27.93 15.91 11.93
C ALA A 137 27.83 15.14 10.59
N ILE A 138 27.00 14.09 10.53
CA ILE A 138 26.70 13.36 9.29
C ILE A 138 25.97 14.25 8.29
N ASP A 139 24.96 15.00 8.73
CA ASP A 139 24.21 15.91 7.87
C ASP A 139 25.08 17.02 7.28
N ALA A 140 25.87 17.69 8.14
CA ALA A 140 26.78 18.75 7.73
C ALA A 140 27.83 18.23 6.75
N LYS A 141 28.34 17.00 6.98
CA LYS A 141 29.27 16.32 6.10
C LYS A 141 28.63 16.02 4.74
N ASN A 142 27.46 15.37 4.72
CA ASN A 142 26.77 15.02 3.49
C ASN A 142 26.38 16.27 2.68
N LYS A 143 25.99 17.36 3.36
CA LYS A 143 25.74 18.65 2.71
C LYS A 143 26.98 19.18 1.99
N ARG A 144 28.15 19.20 2.67
CA ARG A 144 29.42 19.62 2.05
C ARG A 144 29.80 18.72 0.86
N PHE A 145 29.60 17.41 0.98
CA PHE A 145 29.83 16.47 -0.12
C PHE A 145 28.92 16.79 -1.32
N VAL A 146 27.62 17.01 -1.10
CA VAL A 146 26.70 17.37 -2.19
C VAL A 146 27.12 18.70 -2.83
N GLU A 147 27.46 19.72 -2.05
CA GLU A 147 27.92 21.02 -2.55
C GLU A 147 29.22 20.90 -3.38
N SER A 148 30.16 20.04 -2.99
CA SER A 148 31.38 19.80 -3.76
C SER A 148 31.10 19.06 -5.07
N GLU A 149 30.24 18.04 -5.02
CA GLU A 149 29.88 17.24 -6.19
C GLU A 149 29.06 18.04 -7.21
N LEU A 150 28.17 18.94 -6.76
CA LEU A 150 27.43 19.85 -7.64
C LEU A 150 28.37 20.72 -8.48
N LYS A 151 29.45 21.21 -7.87
CA LYS A 151 30.48 22.01 -8.56
C LYS A 151 31.33 21.14 -9.48
N ALA A 152 31.78 19.99 -9.00
CA ALA A 152 32.64 19.07 -9.75
C ALA A 152 31.95 18.54 -11.02
N PHE A 153 30.66 18.25 -10.94
CA PHE A 153 29.88 17.65 -12.03
C PHE A 153 28.95 18.66 -12.73
N GLN A 154 29.14 19.97 -12.51
CA GLN A 154 28.31 21.02 -13.11
C GLN A 154 28.18 20.87 -14.63
N LYS A 155 29.31 20.73 -15.33
CA LYS A 155 29.33 20.59 -16.80
C LYS A 155 28.53 19.37 -17.28
N PHE A 156 28.62 18.25 -16.56
CA PHE A 156 27.84 17.05 -16.88
C PHE A 156 26.34 17.32 -16.73
N PHE A 157 25.91 17.87 -15.60
CA PHE A 157 24.50 18.15 -15.35
C PHE A 157 23.91 19.24 -16.27
N ASP A 158 24.73 20.16 -16.77
CA ASP A 158 24.32 21.18 -17.74
C ASP A 158 24.07 20.58 -19.14
N GLN A 159 24.66 19.43 -19.46
CA GLN A 159 24.75 18.90 -20.83
C GLN A 159 24.12 17.51 -21.04
N VAL A 160 23.84 16.77 -19.95
CA VAL A 160 23.34 15.38 -20.02
C VAL A 160 21.96 15.27 -20.69
N GLU A 161 21.15 16.33 -20.64
CA GLU A 161 19.83 16.40 -21.26
C GLU A 161 19.72 17.64 -22.16
N ASN A 162 18.63 17.77 -22.92
CA ASN A 162 18.42 18.91 -23.83
C ASN A 162 18.41 20.27 -23.10
N THR A 163 18.00 20.26 -21.83
CA THR A 163 18.04 21.41 -20.94
C THR A 163 18.87 21.04 -19.70
N PRO A 164 19.62 21.99 -19.12
CA PRO A 164 20.31 21.76 -17.86
C PRO A 164 19.37 21.20 -16.78
N LEU A 165 19.85 20.24 -15.98
CA LEU A 165 19.07 19.75 -14.85
C LEU A 165 18.89 20.86 -13.80
N THR A 166 17.74 20.91 -13.12
CA THR A 166 17.52 21.83 -11.99
C THR A 166 18.36 21.44 -10.79
N ASP A 167 18.55 22.35 -9.83
CA ASP A 167 19.32 22.07 -8.62
C ASP A 167 18.76 20.87 -7.84
N GLU A 168 17.44 20.73 -7.74
CA GLU A 168 16.81 19.59 -7.07
C GLU A 168 17.10 18.27 -7.80
N GLN A 169 17.08 18.26 -9.13
CA GLN A 169 17.38 17.08 -9.94
C GLN A 169 18.86 16.67 -9.80
N ARG A 170 19.76 17.65 -9.74
CA ARG A 170 21.20 17.42 -9.51
C ARG A 170 21.46 16.85 -8.11
N ILE A 171 20.89 17.48 -7.08
CA ILE A 171 20.98 17.00 -5.70
C ILE A 171 20.45 15.56 -5.60
N SER A 172 19.30 15.28 -6.21
CA SER A 172 18.69 13.95 -6.25
C SER A 172 19.57 12.92 -6.96
N SER A 173 20.31 13.34 -7.99
CA SER A 173 21.28 12.50 -8.70
C SER A 173 22.48 12.13 -7.80
N ILE A 174 22.95 13.05 -6.97
CA ILE A 174 24.13 12.88 -6.09
C ILE A 174 23.80 12.11 -4.80
N ILE A 175 22.59 12.20 -4.26
CA ILE A 175 22.23 11.54 -2.99
C ILE A 175 22.06 10.02 -3.18
N PHE A 176 22.96 9.22 -2.61
CA PHE A 176 22.87 7.74 -2.57
C PHE A 176 22.50 7.24 -1.18
N GLU A 177 21.28 7.57 -0.78
CA GLU A 177 20.67 6.88 0.36
C GLU A 177 20.28 5.44 0.03
N ASP A 178 20.13 4.61 1.05
CA ASP A 178 19.75 3.20 0.87
C ASP A 178 18.31 3.04 0.36
N ARG A 179 17.43 3.96 0.77
CA ARG A 179 16.04 4.09 0.31
C ARG A 179 15.76 5.57 0.08
N ASN A 180 15.54 5.95 -1.17
CA ASN A 180 15.27 7.35 -1.53
C ASN A 180 13.95 7.45 -2.28
N LEU A 181 13.06 8.35 -1.87
CA LEU A 181 11.77 8.62 -2.53
C LEU A 181 11.78 10.05 -3.09
N LEU A 182 11.90 10.20 -4.40
CA LEU A 182 11.80 11.49 -5.06
C LEU A 182 10.34 11.79 -5.39
N VAL A 183 9.74 12.73 -4.67
CA VAL A 183 8.39 13.23 -4.94
C VAL A 183 8.46 14.40 -5.92
N ALA A 184 7.86 14.24 -7.10
CA ALA A 184 7.94 15.25 -8.16
C ALA A 184 6.57 15.50 -8.82
N ALA A 185 6.31 16.74 -9.25
CA ALA A 185 5.09 17.10 -9.95
C ALA A 185 5.06 16.49 -11.37
N ALA A 186 3.88 16.46 -12.01
CA ALA A 186 3.78 16.08 -13.42
C ALA A 186 4.65 17.00 -14.29
N GLY A 187 5.39 16.43 -15.25
CA GLY A 187 6.24 17.22 -16.16
C GLY A 187 7.54 17.77 -15.53
N SER A 188 7.83 17.46 -14.27
CA SER A 188 9.04 17.93 -13.54
C SER A 188 10.38 17.33 -14.01
N GLY A 189 10.39 16.51 -15.06
CA GLY A 189 11.62 15.87 -15.56
C GLY A 189 12.12 14.69 -14.73
N LYS A 190 11.22 13.85 -14.18
CA LYS A 190 11.56 12.59 -13.46
C LYS A 190 12.54 11.74 -14.26
N THR A 191 12.25 11.51 -15.54
CA THR A 191 13.13 10.77 -16.45
C THR A 191 14.51 11.41 -16.59
N SER A 192 14.58 12.73 -16.74
CA SER A 192 15.87 13.46 -16.78
C SER A 192 16.67 13.28 -15.50
N THR A 193 15.99 13.18 -14.35
CA THR A 193 16.63 12.89 -13.06
C THR A 193 17.18 11.46 -13.00
N ILE A 194 16.46 10.47 -13.56
CA ILE A 194 16.98 9.09 -13.69
C ILE A 194 18.27 9.09 -14.51
N VAL A 195 18.27 9.74 -15.68
CA VAL A 195 19.43 9.81 -16.56
C VAL A 195 20.61 10.49 -15.85
N GLY A 196 20.35 11.62 -15.17
CA GLY A 196 21.35 12.32 -14.36
C GLY A 196 21.96 11.45 -13.26
N LYS A 197 21.11 10.71 -12.53
CA LYS A 197 21.55 9.80 -11.46
C LYS A 197 22.38 8.64 -11.96
N VAL A 198 21.93 7.98 -13.04
CA VAL A 198 22.67 6.88 -13.67
C VAL A 198 24.01 7.39 -14.21
N GLY A 199 24.02 8.52 -14.90
CA GLY A 199 25.27 9.09 -15.42
C GLY A 199 26.26 9.49 -14.32
N TYR A 200 25.78 10.11 -13.24
CA TYR A 200 26.61 10.42 -12.07
C TYR A 200 27.17 9.15 -11.41
N ALA A 201 26.35 8.11 -11.23
CA ALA A 201 26.79 6.81 -10.69
C ALA A 201 27.92 6.17 -11.51
N LEU A 202 27.81 6.26 -12.85
CA LEU A 202 28.82 5.72 -13.76
C LEU A 202 30.10 6.56 -13.77
N LEU A 203 29.98 7.89 -13.83
CA LEU A 203 31.12 8.81 -13.87
C LEU A 203 31.99 8.76 -12.61
N THR A 204 31.34 8.59 -11.45
CA THR A 204 32.03 8.46 -10.15
C THR A 204 32.58 7.06 -9.90
N GLY A 205 32.26 6.09 -10.75
CA GLY A 205 32.64 4.69 -10.55
C GLY A 205 31.93 4.01 -9.38
N LEU A 206 30.84 4.59 -8.86
CA LEU A 206 30.05 4.01 -7.77
C LEU A 206 29.42 2.67 -8.19
N TYR A 207 29.00 2.56 -9.45
CA TYR A 207 28.42 1.36 -10.02
C TYR A 207 28.86 1.16 -11.47
N LYS A 208 28.92 -0.09 -11.91
CA LYS A 208 29.06 -0.45 -13.32
C LYS A 208 27.69 -0.53 -14.00
N PRO A 209 27.59 -0.42 -15.34
CA PRO A 209 26.30 -0.46 -16.03
C PRO A 209 25.48 -1.73 -15.73
N GLU A 210 26.14 -2.89 -15.63
CA GLU A 210 25.51 -4.18 -15.31
C GLU A 210 25.00 -4.30 -13.86
N GLU A 211 25.41 -3.38 -12.99
CA GLU A 211 24.98 -3.29 -11.58
C GLU A 211 23.78 -2.34 -11.40
N ILE A 212 23.30 -1.70 -12.47
CA ILE A 212 22.20 -0.74 -12.46
C ILE A 212 20.99 -1.33 -13.18
N LEU A 213 19.84 -1.35 -12.51
CA LEU A 213 18.55 -1.69 -13.10
C LEU A 213 17.58 -0.52 -12.98
N VAL A 214 16.92 -0.17 -14.09
CA VAL A 214 15.79 0.76 -14.07
C VAL A 214 14.51 -0.03 -14.34
N LEU A 215 13.49 0.17 -13.49
CA LEU A 215 12.18 -0.48 -13.59
C LEU A 215 11.12 0.55 -13.94
N ALA A 216 10.31 0.24 -14.95
CA ALA A 216 9.18 1.05 -15.41
C ALA A 216 7.86 0.28 -15.27
N PHE A 217 6.75 0.97 -15.02
CA PHE A 217 5.43 0.32 -14.93
C PHE A 217 4.84 -0.04 -16.29
N ASN A 218 4.94 0.87 -17.26
CA ASN A 218 4.34 0.68 -18.56
C ASN A 218 5.28 -0.05 -19.52
N LYS A 219 4.72 -0.92 -20.38
CA LYS A 219 5.50 -1.72 -21.34
C LYS A 219 6.41 -0.83 -22.21
N ASN A 220 5.85 0.26 -22.73
CA ASN A 220 6.55 1.19 -23.63
C ASN A 220 7.56 2.07 -22.86
N ALA A 221 7.30 2.37 -21.59
CA ALA A 221 8.18 3.22 -20.79
C ALA A 221 9.54 2.57 -20.52
N GLY A 222 9.60 1.25 -20.35
CA GLY A 222 10.88 0.54 -20.18
C GLY A 222 11.78 0.61 -21.42
N ASP A 223 11.18 0.48 -22.62
CA ASP A 223 11.92 0.55 -23.88
C ASP A 223 12.38 1.99 -24.16
N GLU A 224 11.51 2.98 -23.95
CA GLU A 224 11.84 4.41 -24.04
C GLU A 224 12.96 4.82 -23.07
N LEU A 225 12.87 4.39 -21.80
CA LEU A 225 13.91 4.66 -20.80
C LEU A 225 15.24 4.01 -21.17
N THR A 226 15.21 2.77 -21.70
CA THR A 226 16.41 2.09 -22.18
C THR A 226 17.07 2.90 -23.29
N GLU A 227 16.31 3.29 -24.31
CA GLU A 227 16.83 4.05 -25.45
C GLU A 227 17.40 5.39 -24.99
N ARG A 228 16.65 6.13 -24.16
CA ARG A 228 17.07 7.45 -23.67
C ARG A 228 18.33 7.39 -22.82
N ILE A 229 18.40 6.51 -21.83
CA ILE A 229 19.59 6.37 -20.95
C ILE A 229 20.82 6.02 -21.79
N ASN A 230 20.72 5.02 -22.66
CA ASN A 230 21.86 4.57 -23.46
C ASN A 230 22.27 5.59 -24.52
N PHE A 231 21.33 6.36 -25.08
CA PHE A 231 21.63 7.44 -26.01
C PHE A 231 22.32 8.62 -25.32
N ARG A 232 21.78 9.09 -24.19
CA ARG A 232 22.31 10.25 -23.45
C ARG A 232 23.66 9.97 -22.82
N LEU A 233 23.88 8.75 -22.36
CA LEU A 233 25.12 8.36 -21.67
C LEU A 233 26.10 7.61 -22.58
N LYS A 234 25.92 7.64 -23.91
CA LYS A 234 26.71 6.86 -24.87
C LYS A 234 28.23 7.02 -24.70
N ASP A 235 28.70 8.24 -24.41
CA ASP A 235 30.14 8.54 -24.31
C ASP A 235 30.71 7.99 -22.99
N ILE A 236 29.91 8.03 -21.91
CA ILE A 236 30.25 7.42 -20.62
C ILE A 236 30.20 5.90 -20.72
N LEU A 237 29.26 5.36 -21.50
CA LEU A 237 29.08 3.93 -21.72
C LEU A 237 30.10 3.34 -22.69
N ALA A 238 30.74 4.14 -23.55
CA ALA A 238 31.72 3.67 -24.53
C ALA A 238 32.93 2.96 -23.91
N GLN A 239 33.27 3.27 -22.65
CA GLN A 239 34.32 2.57 -21.89
C GLN A 239 33.88 1.19 -21.37
N PHE A 240 32.60 0.83 -21.51
CA PHE A 240 32.04 -0.44 -21.06
C PHE A 240 31.51 -1.23 -22.27
N ASN A 241 31.72 -2.55 -22.27
CA ASN A 241 31.15 -3.45 -23.29
C ASN A 241 29.71 -3.89 -22.95
N THR A 242 28.98 -3.05 -22.22
CA THR A 242 27.62 -3.35 -21.72
C THR A 242 26.75 -2.10 -21.70
N ARG A 243 25.46 -2.29 -21.44
CA ARG A 243 24.44 -1.23 -21.40
C ARG A 243 23.75 -1.20 -20.05
N VAL A 244 23.18 -0.05 -19.71
CA VAL A 244 22.23 0.04 -18.60
C VAL A 244 20.91 -0.53 -19.07
N GLU A 245 20.34 -1.43 -18.29
CA GLU A 245 19.10 -2.11 -18.62
C GLU A 245 17.91 -1.42 -17.95
N ALA A 246 16.94 -0.98 -18.75
CA ALA A 246 15.62 -0.61 -18.23
C ALA A 246 14.58 -1.64 -18.66
N LEU A 247 13.84 -2.18 -17.70
CA LEU A 247 12.83 -3.21 -17.91
C LEU A 247 11.49 -2.73 -17.38
N ASN A 248 10.40 -3.24 -17.96
CA ASN A 248 9.14 -3.24 -17.23
C ASN A 248 9.12 -4.39 -16.22
N PHE A 249 8.28 -4.29 -15.18
CA PHE A 249 8.16 -5.31 -14.14
C PHE A 249 7.90 -6.72 -14.68
N HIS A 250 7.12 -6.87 -15.75
CA HIS A 250 6.83 -8.18 -16.34
C HIS A 250 8.07 -8.77 -17.03
N LYS A 251 8.82 -7.99 -17.82
CA LYS A 251 10.11 -8.41 -18.42
C LYS A 251 11.12 -8.78 -17.33
N PHE A 252 11.13 -8.02 -16.23
CA PHE A 252 11.96 -8.35 -15.06
C PHE A 252 11.54 -9.69 -14.42
N GLY A 253 10.24 -9.93 -14.25
CA GLY A 253 9.71 -11.21 -13.75
C GLY A 253 10.14 -12.41 -14.61
N VAL A 254 10.00 -12.29 -15.94
CA VAL A 254 10.49 -13.31 -16.91
C VAL A 254 11.98 -13.58 -16.73
N ARG A 255 12.80 -12.53 -16.58
CA ARG A 255 14.25 -12.65 -16.36
C ARG A 255 14.58 -13.35 -15.05
N VAL A 256 13.91 -12.98 -13.96
CA VAL A 256 14.10 -13.59 -12.64
C VAL A 256 13.78 -15.08 -12.68
N ILE A 257 12.61 -15.44 -13.21
CA ILE A 257 12.20 -16.85 -13.35
C ILE A 257 13.18 -17.61 -14.24
N GLY A 258 13.55 -17.04 -15.39
CA GLY A 258 14.52 -17.64 -16.31
C GLY A 258 15.88 -17.91 -15.66
N LYS A 259 16.41 -16.95 -14.89
CA LYS A 259 17.69 -17.09 -14.18
C LYS A 259 17.62 -18.05 -13.00
N ALA A 260 16.52 -18.07 -12.25
CA ALA A 260 16.37 -18.90 -11.07
C ALA A 260 16.01 -20.37 -11.39
N THR A 261 15.34 -20.62 -12.52
CA THR A 261 14.89 -21.96 -12.93
C THR A 261 15.69 -22.56 -14.09
N GLY A 262 16.47 -21.74 -14.80
CA GLY A 262 17.17 -22.12 -16.03
C GLY A 262 16.29 -22.17 -17.28
N LYS A 263 14.99 -21.82 -17.17
CA LYS A 263 14.04 -21.83 -18.28
C LYS A 263 13.18 -20.57 -18.27
N SER A 264 13.15 -19.85 -19.39
CA SER A 264 12.26 -18.69 -19.53
C SER A 264 10.80 -19.12 -19.49
N PRO A 265 9.93 -18.47 -18.68
CA PRO A 265 8.51 -18.79 -18.65
C PRO A 265 7.83 -18.37 -19.96
N SER A 266 6.84 -19.16 -20.39
CA SER A 266 5.93 -18.77 -21.48
C SER A 266 4.88 -17.82 -20.95
N VAL A 267 4.66 -16.69 -21.61
CA VAL A 267 3.63 -15.72 -21.23
C VAL A 267 2.41 -15.91 -22.11
N SER A 268 1.22 -16.00 -21.52
CA SER A 268 -0.02 -16.20 -22.27
C SER A 268 -0.29 -15.03 -23.22
N ASN A 269 -0.85 -15.32 -24.40
CA ASN A 269 -1.27 -14.29 -25.35
C ASN A 269 -2.40 -13.39 -24.81
N ASP A 270 -3.18 -13.89 -23.85
CA ASP A 270 -4.26 -13.16 -23.18
C ASP A 270 -3.76 -12.34 -21.96
N ALA A 271 -2.45 -12.36 -21.67
CA ALA A 271 -1.88 -11.64 -20.54
C ALA A 271 -2.13 -10.12 -20.63
N GLY A 272 -2.74 -9.55 -19.58
CA GLY A 272 -3.14 -8.15 -19.52
C GLY A 272 -4.41 -7.80 -20.31
N LYS A 273 -4.95 -8.72 -21.12
CA LYS A 273 -6.24 -8.59 -21.82
C LYS A 273 -7.04 -9.90 -21.78
N PRO A 274 -7.42 -10.40 -20.58
CA PRO A 274 -8.02 -11.72 -20.43
C PRO A 274 -9.49 -11.81 -20.89
N GLN A 275 -10.10 -10.71 -21.34
CA GLN A 275 -11.55 -10.62 -21.61
C GLN A 275 -12.03 -11.68 -22.60
N SER A 276 -11.28 -11.93 -23.68
CA SER A 276 -11.67 -12.92 -24.70
C SER A 276 -11.66 -14.33 -24.11
N LEU A 277 -10.61 -14.68 -23.36
CA LEU A 277 -10.48 -15.97 -22.70
C LEU A 277 -11.55 -16.16 -21.61
N LEU A 278 -11.77 -15.15 -20.77
CA LEU A 278 -12.80 -15.18 -19.73
C LEU A 278 -14.20 -15.37 -20.32
N ASN A 279 -14.52 -14.68 -21.42
CA ASN A 279 -15.81 -14.87 -22.08
C ASN A 279 -15.98 -16.30 -22.60
N LYS A 280 -14.94 -16.89 -23.23
CA LYS A 280 -14.97 -18.29 -23.66
C LYS A 280 -15.21 -19.25 -22.48
N ILE A 281 -14.54 -19.02 -21.35
CA ILE A 281 -14.71 -19.81 -20.12
C ILE A 281 -16.14 -19.69 -19.60
N ILE A 282 -16.68 -18.47 -19.53
CA ILE A 282 -18.04 -18.21 -19.06
C ILE A 282 -19.07 -18.90 -19.96
N GLN A 283 -18.94 -18.81 -21.28
CA GLN A 283 -19.84 -19.52 -22.21
C GLN A 283 -19.77 -21.04 -22.03
N GLN A 284 -18.56 -21.60 -21.90
CA GLN A 284 -18.40 -23.03 -21.64
C GLN A 284 -19.08 -23.45 -20.33
N LEU A 285 -18.91 -22.67 -19.25
CA LEU A 285 -19.55 -22.97 -17.96
C LEU A 285 -21.08 -22.86 -18.03
N ILE A 286 -21.61 -21.89 -18.77
CA ILE A 286 -23.05 -21.77 -19.03
C ILE A 286 -23.61 -23.01 -19.73
N GLU A 287 -22.85 -23.59 -20.66
CA GLU A 287 -23.28 -24.77 -21.42
C GLU A 287 -23.14 -26.08 -20.63
N THR A 288 -22.20 -26.15 -19.68
CA THR A 288 -21.79 -27.41 -19.04
C THR A 288 -22.15 -27.53 -17.55
N ASP A 289 -22.43 -26.42 -16.87
CA ASP A 289 -22.76 -26.38 -15.43
C ASP A 289 -24.13 -25.70 -15.23
N PRO A 290 -25.22 -26.47 -15.06
CA PRO A 290 -26.57 -25.93 -14.87
C PRO A 290 -26.72 -25.02 -13.64
N ASP A 291 -25.97 -25.27 -12.56
CA ASP A 291 -25.98 -24.41 -11.37
C ASP A 291 -25.29 -23.07 -11.68
N PHE A 292 -24.16 -23.10 -12.38
CA PHE A 292 -23.52 -21.88 -12.88
C PHE A 292 -24.45 -21.11 -13.81
N GLN A 293 -25.10 -21.78 -14.76
CA GLN A 293 -26.03 -21.15 -15.70
C GLN A 293 -27.17 -20.43 -14.97
N ALA A 294 -27.82 -21.09 -14.00
CA ALA A 294 -28.91 -20.51 -13.23
C ALA A 294 -28.45 -19.30 -12.40
N LYS A 295 -27.31 -19.41 -11.71
CA LYS A 295 -26.72 -18.32 -10.93
C LYS A 295 -26.26 -17.16 -11.80
N TYR A 296 -25.65 -17.45 -12.95
CA TYR A 296 -25.18 -16.45 -13.90
C TYR A 296 -26.36 -15.69 -14.49
N LEU A 297 -27.43 -16.40 -14.83
CA LEU A 297 -28.66 -15.79 -15.30
C LEU A 297 -29.21 -14.83 -14.25
N LEU A 298 -29.41 -15.30 -13.01
CA LEU A 298 -29.89 -14.46 -11.92
C LEU A 298 -28.97 -13.25 -11.67
N PHE A 299 -27.65 -13.45 -11.69
CA PHE A 299 -26.68 -12.37 -11.52
C PHE A 299 -26.84 -11.34 -12.62
N LYS A 300 -26.89 -11.77 -13.87
CA LYS A 300 -27.03 -10.90 -15.02
C LYS A 300 -28.33 -10.10 -14.98
N THR A 301 -29.46 -10.76 -14.69
CA THR A 301 -30.78 -10.13 -14.78
C THR A 301 -31.12 -9.24 -13.58
N ALA A 302 -30.60 -9.57 -12.39
CA ALA A 302 -31.03 -8.94 -11.13
C ALA A 302 -29.91 -8.27 -10.32
N TYR A 303 -28.65 -8.67 -10.48
CA TYR A 303 -27.55 -8.25 -9.59
C TYR A 303 -26.31 -7.71 -10.32
N LEU A 304 -26.34 -7.55 -11.64
CA LEU A 304 -25.17 -7.13 -12.40
C LEU A 304 -24.65 -5.78 -11.91
N ARG A 305 -25.56 -4.82 -11.69
CA ARG A 305 -25.24 -3.51 -11.12
C ARG A 305 -25.35 -3.51 -9.60
N PRO A 306 -24.43 -2.82 -8.90
CA PRO A 306 -24.56 -2.62 -7.46
C PRO A 306 -25.79 -1.75 -7.17
N PRO A 307 -26.72 -2.20 -6.32
CA PRO A 307 -27.93 -1.43 -6.03
C PRO A 307 -27.62 -0.24 -5.14
N LEU A 308 -28.24 0.91 -5.44
CA LEU A 308 -28.16 2.08 -4.57
C LEU A 308 -29.02 1.88 -3.31
N SER A 309 -28.38 1.87 -2.14
CA SER A 309 -29.09 1.70 -0.87
C SER A 309 -29.76 3.01 -0.43
N PRO A 310 -31.09 3.04 -0.25
CA PRO A 310 -31.76 4.22 0.28
C PRO A 310 -31.36 4.49 1.75
N PHE A 311 -30.84 3.50 2.47
CA PHE A 311 -30.38 3.66 3.86
C PHE A 311 -29.02 4.35 3.99
N ALA A 312 -28.31 4.59 2.87
CA ALA A 312 -27.00 5.22 2.88
C ALA A 312 -27.04 6.76 3.06
N PHE A 313 -28.22 7.37 3.08
CA PHE A 313 -28.40 8.83 3.03
C PHE A 313 -29.08 9.39 4.27
N LYS A 314 -28.63 10.56 4.71
CA LYS A 314 -29.18 11.23 5.89
C LYS A 314 -30.42 12.06 5.54
N THR A 315 -30.45 12.63 4.33
CA THR A 315 -31.52 13.54 3.90
C THR A 315 -32.18 13.08 2.59
N GLN A 316 -33.44 13.49 2.40
CA GLN A 316 -34.22 13.22 1.20
C GLN A 316 -33.55 13.80 -0.06
N SER A 317 -32.98 15.01 0.03
CA SER A 317 -32.33 15.67 -1.11
C SER A 317 -31.07 14.94 -1.59
N GLU A 318 -30.24 14.45 -0.66
CA GLU A 318 -29.05 13.64 -0.98
C GLU A 318 -29.45 12.34 -1.67
N TRP A 319 -30.45 11.65 -1.13
CA TRP A 319 -31.01 10.44 -1.72
C TRP A 319 -31.49 10.68 -3.15
N GLU A 320 -32.36 11.68 -3.36
CA GLU A 320 -32.92 11.96 -4.69
C GLU A 320 -31.84 12.36 -5.72
N LYS A 321 -30.78 13.04 -5.29
CA LYS A 321 -29.66 13.40 -6.16
C LYS A 321 -28.85 12.17 -6.54
N ALA A 322 -28.57 11.28 -5.59
CA ALA A 322 -27.84 10.05 -5.85
C ALA A 322 -28.66 9.07 -6.72
N HIS A 323 -29.96 8.93 -6.42
CA HIS A 323 -30.89 8.06 -7.14
C HIS A 323 -31.05 8.48 -8.60
N ARG A 324 -31.20 9.79 -8.87
CA ARG A 324 -31.22 10.30 -10.26
C ARG A 324 -29.92 10.05 -11.01
N ARG A 325 -28.78 10.10 -10.32
CA ARG A 325 -27.47 9.81 -10.93
C ARG A 325 -27.25 8.32 -11.22
N SER A 326 -27.98 7.43 -10.55
CA SER A 326 -27.89 5.99 -10.78
C SER A 326 -28.82 5.47 -11.88
N PHE A 327 -29.71 6.31 -12.42
CA PHE A 327 -30.60 5.94 -13.52
C PHE A 327 -29.87 5.51 -14.79
N ASP A 328 -30.59 4.75 -15.62
CA ASP A 328 -30.09 4.39 -16.94
C ASP A 328 -29.88 5.65 -17.79
N ARG A 329 -28.82 5.62 -18.62
CA ARG A 329 -28.38 6.80 -19.36
C ARG A 329 -29.53 7.31 -20.23
N PHE A 330 -29.85 8.61 -20.10
CA PHE A 330 -30.93 9.29 -20.83
C PHE A 330 -32.35 8.86 -20.43
N LYS A 331 -32.55 8.23 -19.26
CA LYS A 331 -33.85 7.82 -18.73
C LYS A 331 -34.07 8.35 -17.32
N ASP A 332 -35.33 8.59 -16.97
CA ASP A 332 -35.74 8.96 -15.60
C ASP A 332 -36.12 7.72 -14.77
N GLY A 333 -35.26 6.69 -14.81
CA GLY A 333 -35.44 5.44 -14.08
C GLY A 333 -34.58 4.31 -14.63
N TYR A 334 -35.02 3.08 -14.42
CA TYR A 334 -34.32 1.87 -14.86
C TYR A 334 -35.13 1.13 -15.93
N GLU A 335 -34.52 0.86 -17.08
CA GLU A 335 -35.17 0.15 -18.18
C GLU A 335 -35.15 -1.37 -17.95
N THR A 336 -36.32 -2.01 -18.03
CA THR A 336 -36.49 -3.47 -17.86
C THR A 336 -36.31 -4.20 -19.20
N TYR A 337 -36.30 -5.54 -19.15
CA TYR A 337 -36.34 -6.38 -20.36
C TYR A 337 -37.68 -6.35 -21.10
N GLN A 338 -38.76 -5.76 -20.58
CA GLN A 338 -39.96 -5.49 -21.37
C GLN A 338 -40.02 -4.04 -21.88
N GLY A 339 -39.08 -3.19 -21.46
CA GLY A 339 -38.97 -1.79 -21.91
C GLY A 339 -39.69 -0.79 -21.00
N GLU A 340 -40.23 -1.22 -19.86
CA GLU A 340 -40.75 -0.28 -18.87
C GLU A 340 -39.60 0.47 -18.18
N ILE A 341 -39.89 1.69 -17.73
CA ILE A 341 -39.00 2.48 -16.88
C ILE A 341 -39.51 2.36 -15.45
N VAL A 342 -38.76 1.67 -14.60
CA VAL A 342 -39.11 1.43 -13.20
C VAL A 342 -38.33 2.33 -12.24
N LYS A 343 -38.83 2.47 -11.00
CA LYS A 343 -38.36 3.49 -10.06
C LYS A 343 -37.21 3.05 -9.18
N SER A 344 -36.96 1.75 -9.05
CA SER A 344 -35.90 1.20 -8.19
C SER A 344 -35.14 0.03 -8.81
N HIS A 345 -33.92 -0.22 -8.31
CA HIS A 345 -33.15 -1.41 -8.67
C HIS A 345 -33.88 -2.71 -8.29
N GLY A 346 -34.62 -2.71 -7.18
CA GLY A 346 -35.43 -3.84 -6.74
C GLY A 346 -36.57 -4.14 -7.71
N GLU A 347 -37.32 -3.13 -8.13
CA GLU A 347 -38.34 -3.27 -9.18
C GLU A 347 -37.73 -3.78 -10.49
N LYS A 348 -36.58 -3.24 -10.92
CA LYS A 348 -35.91 -3.70 -12.15
C LYS A 348 -35.55 -5.17 -12.04
N ALA A 349 -35.02 -5.58 -10.89
CA ALA A 349 -34.63 -6.94 -10.62
C ALA A 349 -35.83 -7.90 -10.61
N ILE A 350 -36.97 -7.50 -10.02
CA ILE A 350 -38.23 -8.26 -10.05
C ILE A 350 -38.74 -8.40 -11.48
N ALA A 351 -38.85 -7.28 -12.22
CA ALA A 351 -39.32 -7.25 -13.60
C ALA A 351 -38.48 -8.17 -14.51
N ASN A 352 -37.16 -8.04 -14.43
CA ASN A 352 -36.23 -8.84 -15.23
C ASN A 352 -36.24 -10.31 -14.82
N TRP A 353 -36.41 -10.63 -13.53
CA TRP A 353 -36.57 -12.00 -13.07
C TRP A 353 -37.88 -12.61 -13.56
N LEU A 354 -39.02 -11.94 -13.41
CA LEU A 354 -40.31 -12.40 -13.95
C LEU A 354 -40.23 -12.64 -15.45
N TYR A 355 -39.58 -11.72 -16.18
CA TYR A 355 -39.27 -11.91 -17.59
C TYR A 355 -38.40 -13.16 -17.82
N SER A 356 -37.31 -13.36 -17.09
CA SER A 356 -36.47 -14.57 -17.23
C SER A 356 -37.25 -15.86 -16.98
N GLN A 357 -38.25 -15.80 -16.09
CA GLN A 357 -39.08 -16.93 -15.68
C GLN A 357 -40.29 -17.17 -16.60
N GLY A 358 -40.50 -16.30 -17.60
CA GLY A 358 -41.65 -16.40 -18.48
C GLY A 358 -42.97 -16.02 -17.85
N VAL A 359 -42.95 -15.32 -16.71
CA VAL A 359 -44.16 -14.92 -15.97
C VAL A 359 -44.66 -13.58 -16.53
N PRO A 360 -45.89 -13.50 -17.07
CA PRO A 360 -46.47 -12.24 -17.51
C PRO A 360 -46.74 -11.31 -16.33
N TYR A 361 -46.44 -10.02 -16.50
CA TYR A 361 -46.78 -8.99 -15.53
C TYR A 361 -47.20 -7.70 -16.24
N LYS A 362 -47.85 -6.80 -15.49
CA LYS A 362 -48.14 -5.42 -15.88
C LYS A 362 -47.56 -4.49 -14.82
N TYR A 363 -46.72 -3.54 -15.23
CA TYR A 363 -46.12 -2.55 -14.34
C TYR A 363 -47.03 -1.32 -14.18
N GLU A 364 -47.23 -0.85 -12.95
CA GLU A 364 -48.03 0.35 -12.62
C GLU A 364 -49.38 0.48 -13.35
N MET A 365 -50.07 -0.65 -13.52
CA MET A 365 -51.44 -0.60 -14.04
C MET A 365 -52.38 -0.01 -12.99
N SER A 366 -53.42 0.70 -13.44
CA SER A 366 -54.47 1.16 -12.54
C SER A 366 -55.11 -0.03 -11.83
N TYR A 367 -55.24 0.10 -10.51
CA TYR A 367 -55.96 -0.87 -9.69
C TYR A 367 -57.41 -1.04 -10.18
N GLU A 368 -57.97 -2.24 -10.03
CA GLU A 368 -59.24 -2.60 -10.69
C GLU A 368 -60.46 -1.86 -10.10
N TYR A 369 -60.37 -1.42 -8.85
CA TYR A 369 -61.39 -0.62 -8.17
C TYR A 369 -61.02 0.87 -8.15
N ASP A 370 -62.02 1.76 -8.17
CA ASP A 370 -61.79 3.19 -7.98
C ASP A 370 -61.38 3.47 -6.53
N THR A 371 -60.19 4.03 -6.38
CA THR A 371 -59.54 4.28 -5.08
C THR A 371 -59.19 5.76 -4.89
N ALA A 372 -59.41 6.58 -5.91
CA ALA A 372 -59.08 8.00 -5.86
C ALA A 372 -60.01 8.75 -4.89
N ASN A 373 -59.43 9.64 -4.08
CA ASN A 373 -60.15 10.52 -3.17
C ASN A 373 -59.36 11.81 -2.90
N GLU A 374 -59.82 12.64 -1.97
CA GLU A 374 -59.19 13.94 -1.64
C GLU A 374 -57.70 13.82 -1.24
N ASN A 375 -57.30 12.69 -0.66
CA ASN A 375 -55.95 12.44 -0.15
C ASN A 375 -55.10 11.53 -1.06
N TYR A 376 -55.72 10.65 -1.85
CA TYR A 376 -55.02 9.64 -2.66
C TYR A 376 -55.46 9.68 -4.12
N ARG A 377 -54.48 9.58 -5.04
CA ARG A 377 -54.77 9.32 -6.46
C ARG A 377 -55.16 7.86 -6.67
N GLN A 378 -55.66 7.54 -7.86
CA GLN A 378 -55.92 6.14 -8.25
C GLN A 378 -54.68 5.28 -7.98
N TYR A 379 -54.89 4.24 -7.17
CA TYR A 379 -53.85 3.32 -6.77
C TYR A 379 -53.28 2.59 -8.00
N LYS A 380 -51.95 2.51 -8.03
CA LYS A 380 -51.18 1.76 -9.03
C LYS A 380 -50.17 0.89 -8.29
N PRO A 381 -50.43 -0.41 -8.15
CA PRO A 381 -49.44 -1.36 -7.61
C PRO A 381 -48.21 -1.41 -8.50
N ASP A 382 -47.04 -1.70 -7.92
CA ASP A 382 -45.80 -1.79 -8.70
C ASP A 382 -45.93 -2.85 -9.79
N PHE A 383 -46.47 -4.02 -9.45
CA PHE A 383 -46.72 -5.10 -10.40
C PHE A 383 -48.09 -5.75 -10.21
N TYR A 384 -48.66 -6.20 -11.32
CA TYR A 384 -49.83 -7.09 -11.35
C TYR A 384 -49.54 -8.30 -12.23
N LEU A 385 -49.83 -9.49 -11.71
CA LEU A 385 -49.65 -10.78 -12.38
C LEU A 385 -51.04 -11.33 -12.77
N PRO A 386 -51.44 -11.19 -14.04
CA PRO A 386 -52.81 -11.46 -14.48
C PRO A 386 -53.20 -12.94 -14.43
N GLU A 387 -52.25 -13.86 -14.60
CA GLU A 387 -52.55 -15.31 -14.67
C GLU A 387 -53.05 -15.88 -13.33
N ILE A 388 -52.68 -15.24 -12.22
CA ILE A 388 -53.03 -15.66 -10.85
C ILE A 388 -53.74 -14.55 -10.06
N ASN A 389 -54.16 -13.47 -10.75
CA ASN A 389 -54.79 -12.29 -10.17
C ASN A 389 -54.08 -11.76 -8.90
N LEU A 390 -52.76 -11.56 -8.99
CA LEU A 390 -51.92 -11.20 -7.85
C LEU A 390 -51.30 -9.81 -8.02
N TYR A 391 -51.39 -8.99 -6.98
CA TYR A 391 -50.71 -7.71 -6.89
C TYR A 391 -49.40 -7.83 -6.11
N LEU A 392 -48.40 -7.04 -6.48
CA LEU A 392 -47.11 -6.98 -5.82
C LEU A 392 -46.63 -5.55 -5.59
N GLU A 393 -46.10 -5.32 -4.40
CA GLU A 393 -45.46 -4.08 -3.97
C GLU A 393 -44.02 -4.35 -3.51
N HIS A 394 -43.10 -3.43 -3.83
CA HIS A 394 -41.72 -3.45 -3.38
C HIS A 394 -41.41 -2.24 -2.49
N TYR A 395 -41.09 -2.50 -1.22
CA TYR A 395 -40.86 -1.45 -0.24
C TYR A 395 -39.39 -1.28 0.12
N ALA A 396 -38.98 -0.03 0.34
CA ALA A 396 -37.66 0.30 0.87
C ALA A 396 -37.62 0.05 2.38
N LEU A 397 -37.59 -1.22 2.82
CA LEU A 397 -37.53 -1.59 4.24
C LEU A 397 -36.22 -2.28 4.61
N ASP A 398 -35.77 -2.04 5.84
CA ASP A 398 -34.64 -2.72 6.47
C ASP A 398 -35.03 -4.11 7.03
N GLN A 399 -34.09 -4.78 7.69
CA GLN A 399 -34.29 -6.10 8.31
C GLN A 399 -35.34 -6.11 9.43
N HIS A 400 -35.72 -4.94 9.95
CA HIS A 400 -36.71 -4.77 11.00
C HIS A 400 -38.04 -4.22 10.47
N GLY A 401 -38.20 -4.16 9.13
CA GLY A 401 -39.40 -3.65 8.50
C GLY A 401 -39.55 -2.12 8.58
N ARG A 402 -38.45 -1.38 8.79
CA ARG A 402 -38.46 0.08 8.92
C ARG A 402 -37.97 0.76 7.63
N PRO A 403 -38.62 1.86 7.19
CA PRO A 403 -38.15 2.63 6.05
C PRO A 403 -36.93 3.51 6.40
N PRO A 404 -36.21 4.05 5.40
CA PRO A 404 -35.17 5.06 5.62
C PRO A 404 -35.71 6.24 6.43
N ALA A 405 -34.91 6.73 7.37
CA ALA A 405 -35.34 7.80 8.30
C ALA A 405 -35.85 9.07 7.58
N HIS A 406 -35.31 9.37 6.40
CA HIS A 406 -35.67 10.55 5.62
C HIS A 406 -36.95 10.39 4.77
N PHE A 407 -37.55 9.19 4.70
CA PHE A 407 -38.81 8.98 3.95
C PHE A 407 -40.05 9.51 4.70
N GLY A 408 -39.93 9.72 6.01
CA GLY A 408 -40.97 10.35 6.83
C GLY A 408 -42.22 9.51 7.05
N GLN A 409 -43.18 10.06 7.81
CA GLN A 409 -44.40 9.36 8.21
C GLN A 409 -45.34 9.05 7.03
N LYS A 410 -45.38 9.95 6.03
CA LYS A 410 -46.20 9.78 4.83
C LYS A 410 -45.96 8.45 4.12
N TYR A 411 -44.70 8.00 4.03
CA TYR A 411 -44.37 6.72 3.40
C TYR A 411 -45.01 5.53 4.13
N LEU A 412 -45.01 5.55 5.47
CA LEU A 412 -45.64 4.51 6.28
C LEU A 412 -47.17 4.53 6.15
N ASP A 413 -47.75 5.72 6.08
CA ASP A 413 -49.20 5.89 5.93
C ASP A 413 -49.65 5.39 4.54
N ASP A 414 -48.89 5.71 3.48
CA ASP A 414 -49.11 5.23 2.12
C ASP A 414 -49.06 3.69 2.06
N MET A 415 -48.08 3.06 2.74
CA MET A 415 -47.98 1.59 2.82
C MET A 415 -49.20 0.95 3.51
N LYS A 416 -49.62 1.50 4.65
CA LYS A 416 -50.79 1.00 5.39
C LYS A 416 -52.06 1.16 4.56
N TRP A 417 -52.22 2.29 3.90
CA TRP A 417 -53.34 2.55 3.02
C TRP A 417 -53.41 1.53 1.88
N LYS A 418 -52.30 1.30 1.17
CA LYS A 418 -52.22 0.29 0.11
C LYS A 418 -52.65 -1.09 0.60
N SER A 419 -52.11 -1.55 1.73
CA SER A 419 -52.51 -2.84 2.32
C SER A 419 -53.99 -2.87 2.72
N GLY A 420 -54.54 -1.77 3.23
CA GLY A 420 -55.95 -1.65 3.62
C GLY A 420 -56.90 -1.75 2.44
N ILE A 421 -56.53 -1.20 1.28
CA ILE A 421 -57.31 -1.31 0.03
C ILE A 421 -57.46 -2.78 -0.38
N HIS A 422 -56.39 -3.56 -0.36
CA HIS A 422 -56.48 -4.99 -0.72
C HIS A 422 -57.34 -5.79 0.28
N GLN A 423 -57.28 -5.46 1.57
CA GLN A 423 -58.16 -6.07 2.57
C GLN A 423 -59.64 -5.71 2.35
N GLN A 424 -59.93 -4.45 2.02
CA GLN A 424 -61.28 -3.97 1.75
C GLN A 424 -61.90 -4.66 0.52
N TYR A 425 -61.13 -4.76 -0.57
CA TYR A 425 -61.61 -5.32 -1.83
C TYR A 425 -61.36 -6.84 -1.98
N LYS A 426 -60.73 -7.48 -0.98
CA LYS A 426 -60.43 -8.92 -0.94
C LYS A 426 -59.62 -9.39 -2.14
N THR A 427 -58.61 -8.62 -2.50
CA THR A 427 -57.64 -8.93 -3.55
C THR A 427 -56.34 -9.44 -2.92
N ASP A 428 -55.60 -10.25 -3.67
CA ASP A 428 -54.34 -10.80 -3.19
C ASP A 428 -53.18 -9.83 -3.42
N LEU A 429 -52.45 -9.54 -2.33
CA LEU A 429 -51.23 -8.73 -2.35
C LEU A 429 -50.07 -9.53 -1.74
N ILE A 430 -48.94 -9.55 -2.43
CA ILE A 430 -47.64 -9.88 -1.83
C ILE A 430 -46.74 -8.66 -1.77
N THR A 431 -45.87 -8.61 -0.78
CA THR A 431 -44.91 -7.52 -0.59
C THR A 431 -43.50 -8.06 -0.58
N THR A 432 -42.58 -7.28 -1.15
CA THR A 432 -41.15 -7.54 -1.09
C THR A 432 -40.42 -6.33 -0.53
N THR A 433 -39.19 -6.52 -0.06
CA THR A 433 -38.43 -5.43 0.57
C THR A 433 -37.03 -5.28 0.00
N PHE A 434 -36.46 -4.08 0.16
CA PHE A 434 -35.06 -3.83 -0.15
C PHE A 434 -34.12 -4.75 0.62
N HIS A 435 -34.40 -5.04 1.90
CA HIS A 435 -33.61 -6.00 2.67
C HIS A 435 -33.65 -7.42 2.06
N GLU A 436 -34.82 -7.91 1.64
CA GLU A 436 -34.94 -9.21 0.96
C GLU A 436 -34.17 -9.24 -0.37
N PHE A 437 -34.14 -8.10 -1.08
CA PHE A 437 -33.37 -7.97 -2.32
C PHE A 437 -31.86 -8.03 -2.08
N ILE A 438 -31.35 -7.28 -1.09
CA ILE A 438 -29.92 -7.27 -0.74
C ILE A 438 -29.45 -8.60 -0.16
N THR A 439 -30.30 -9.32 0.58
CA THR A 439 -29.98 -10.63 1.17
C THR A 439 -30.27 -11.80 0.24
N GLY A 440 -30.94 -11.57 -0.89
CA GLY A 440 -31.22 -12.60 -1.89
C GLY A 440 -32.44 -13.47 -1.59
N SER A 441 -33.12 -13.26 -0.47
CA SER A 441 -34.33 -14.02 -0.12
C SER A 441 -35.53 -13.66 -1.01
N ILE A 442 -35.51 -12.50 -1.66
CA ILE A 442 -36.62 -12.00 -2.49
C ILE A 442 -37.07 -13.00 -3.56
N PHE A 443 -36.16 -13.59 -4.33
CA PHE A 443 -36.54 -14.44 -5.46
C PHE A 443 -37.00 -15.82 -5.01
N LYS A 444 -36.44 -16.33 -3.91
CA LYS A 444 -36.91 -17.57 -3.29
C LYS A 444 -38.33 -17.38 -2.74
N LYS A 445 -38.61 -16.26 -2.08
CA LYS A 445 -39.94 -15.89 -1.61
C LYS A 445 -40.92 -15.76 -2.78
N LEU A 446 -40.56 -15.00 -3.81
CA LEU A 446 -41.40 -14.83 -5.00
C LEU A 446 -41.70 -16.17 -5.66
N GLU A 447 -40.69 -17.01 -5.89
CA GLU A 447 -40.90 -18.33 -6.48
C GLU A 447 -41.88 -19.18 -5.66
N GLN A 448 -41.75 -19.19 -4.33
CA GLN A 448 -42.65 -19.92 -3.44
C GLN A 448 -44.09 -19.38 -3.47
N GLU A 449 -44.27 -18.06 -3.38
CA GLU A 449 -45.58 -17.40 -3.40
C GLU A 449 -46.30 -17.58 -4.74
N LEU A 450 -45.56 -17.52 -5.85
CA LEU A 450 -46.12 -17.72 -7.18
C LEU A 450 -46.50 -19.18 -7.41
N LYS A 451 -45.64 -20.13 -7.04
CA LYS A 451 -45.94 -21.57 -7.15
C LYS A 451 -47.13 -21.99 -6.31
N SER A 452 -47.26 -21.49 -5.08
CA SER A 452 -48.38 -21.82 -4.20
C SER A 452 -49.74 -21.35 -4.74
N ARG A 453 -49.73 -20.34 -5.61
CA ARG A 453 -50.92 -19.79 -6.31
C ARG A 453 -51.12 -20.36 -7.72
N GLY A 454 -50.36 -21.38 -8.10
CA GLY A 454 -50.53 -22.07 -9.38
C GLY A 454 -49.91 -21.34 -10.58
N GLN A 455 -49.00 -20.38 -10.36
CA GLN A 455 -48.29 -19.72 -11.46
C GLN A 455 -47.48 -20.74 -12.27
N VAL A 456 -47.66 -20.72 -13.60
CA VAL A 456 -46.86 -21.53 -14.52
C VAL A 456 -45.62 -20.75 -14.92
N PHE A 457 -44.45 -21.38 -14.75
CA PHE A 457 -43.16 -20.83 -15.15
C PHE A 457 -42.82 -21.32 -16.56
N LYS A 458 -42.39 -20.41 -17.44
CA LYS A 458 -41.93 -20.69 -18.80
C LYS A 458 -40.55 -20.06 -19.02
N PRO A 459 -39.50 -20.57 -18.38
CA PRO A 459 -38.20 -19.92 -18.36
C PRO A 459 -37.68 -19.64 -19.77
N ARG A 460 -37.24 -18.40 -20.00
CA ARG A 460 -36.66 -17.95 -21.26
C ARG A 460 -35.22 -18.44 -21.36
N SER A 461 -34.78 -18.70 -22.58
CA SER A 461 -33.42 -19.12 -22.84
C SER A 461 -32.43 -17.97 -22.65
N LEU A 462 -31.19 -18.30 -22.27
CA LEU A 462 -30.15 -17.29 -22.11
C LEU A 462 -29.86 -16.50 -23.40
N PRO A 463 -29.87 -17.09 -24.62
CA PRO A 463 -29.76 -16.34 -25.87
C PRO A 463 -30.82 -15.24 -26.02
N GLU A 464 -32.10 -15.54 -25.74
CA GLU A 464 -33.18 -14.54 -25.80
C GLU A 464 -32.94 -13.39 -24.81
N ILE A 465 -32.53 -13.73 -23.59
CA ILE A 465 -32.24 -12.74 -22.55
C ILE A 465 -31.01 -11.90 -22.93
N ASN A 466 -29.99 -12.52 -23.53
CA ASN A 466 -28.79 -11.83 -24.00
C ASN A 466 -29.08 -10.86 -25.15
N GLU A 467 -29.91 -11.28 -26.11
CA GLU A 467 -30.36 -10.42 -27.21
C GLU A 467 -31.10 -9.20 -26.67
N LYS A 468 -32.01 -9.41 -25.71
CA LYS A 468 -32.73 -8.33 -25.08
C LYS A 468 -31.81 -7.39 -24.28
N ALA A 469 -30.89 -7.93 -23.48
CA ALA A 469 -29.90 -7.15 -22.75
C ALA A 469 -29.00 -6.29 -23.65
N LYS A 470 -28.58 -6.81 -24.83
CA LYS A 470 -27.83 -6.04 -25.82
C LYS A 470 -28.64 -4.88 -26.37
N SER A 471 -29.94 -5.08 -26.63
CA SER A 471 -30.82 -4.03 -27.16
C SER A 471 -30.98 -2.82 -26.23
N ILE A 472 -30.82 -3.02 -24.92
CA ILE A 472 -30.92 -1.96 -23.90
C ILE A 472 -29.55 -1.46 -23.41
N TYR A 473 -28.46 -1.76 -24.14
CA TYR A 473 -27.08 -1.35 -23.82
C TYR A 473 -26.66 -1.67 -22.38
N GLU A 474 -26.97 -2.88 -21.90
CA GLU A 474 -26.58 -3.32 -20.57
C GLU A 474 -25.05 -3.48 -20.43
N TYR A 475 -24.53 -3.32 -19.20
CA TYR A 475 -23.09 -3.36 -18.91
C TYR A 475 -22.48 -4.72 -19.29
N ASP A 476 -21.25 -4.75 -19.82
CA ASP A 476 -20.58 -6.01 -20.10
C ASP A 476 -20.00 -6.61 -18.82
N ALA A 477 -20.52 -7.75 -18.40
CA ALA A 477 -20.00 -8.50 -17.26
C ALA A 477 -18.49 -8.82 -17.42
N ASN A 478 -17.98 -8.94 -18.65
CA ASN A 478 -16.58 -9.30 -18.91
C ASN A 478 -15.59 -8.29 -18.31
N GLU A 479 -15.91 -6.99 -18.31
CA GLU A 479 -15.05 -5.98 -17.69
C GLU A 479 -14.95 -6.16 -16.18
N LEU A 480 -16.06 -6.53 -15.54
CA LEU A 480 -16.11 -6.83 -14.11
C LEU A 480 -15.24 -8.05 -13.78
N TYR A 481 -15.34 -9.14 -14.54
CA TYR A 481 -14.51 -10.34 -14.33
C TYR A 481 -13.02 -10.04 -14.55
N ALA A 482 -12.65 -9.32 -15.61
CA ALA A 482 -11.25 -8.99 -15.89
C ALA A 482 -10.64 -8.07 -14.83
N SER A 483 -11.38 -7.03 -14.42
CA SER A 483 -10.93 -6.11 -13.37
C SER A 483 -10.81 -6.84 -12.02
N PHE A 484 -11.79 -7.66 -11.68
CA PHE A 484 -11.76 -8.43 -10.44
C PHE A 484 -10.65 -9.48 -10.45
N LEU A 485 -10.38 -10.15 -11.57
CA LEU A 485 -9.26 -11.10 -11.70
C LEU A 485 -7.91 -10.45 -11.38
N SER A 486 -7.64 -9.29 -11.97
CA SER A 486 -6.43 -8.51 -11.72
C SER A 486 -6.31 -8.14 -10.23
N HIS A 487 -7.37 -7.60 -9.62
CA HIS A 487 -7.37 -7.28 -8.20
C HIS A 487 -7.25 -8.52 -7.30
N TYR A 488 -7.89 -9.62 -7.67
CA TYR A 488 -7.85 -10.87 -6.92
C TYR A 488 -6.43 -11.45 -6.89
N LYS A 489 -5.77 -11.56 -8.05
CA LYS A 489 -4.41 -12.10 -8.15
C LYS A 489 -3.38 -11.16 -7.56
N SER A 490 -3.45 -9.87 -7.88
CA SER A 490 -2.45 -8.92 -7.43
C SER A 490 -2.42 -8.76 -5.91
N ASN A 491 -3.58 -8.84 -5.24
CA ASN A 491 -3.68 -8.84 -3.79
C ASN A 491 -3.49 -10.24 -3.15
N GLN A 492 -3.15 -11.27 -3.95
CA GLN A 492 -3.05 -12.67 -3.53
C GLN A 492 -4.25 -13.12 -2.67
N ALA A 493 -5.44 -12.69 -3.09
CA ALA A 493 -6.66 -12.91 -2.34
C ALA A 493 -7.06 -14.40 -2.34
N ASN A 494 -7.85 -14.78 -1.33
CA ASN A 494 -8.38 -16.13 -1.21
C ASN A 494 -9.91 -16.10 -1.26
N ILE A 495 -10.50 -16.86 -2.18
CA ILE A 495 -11.95 -16.87 -2.39
C ILE A 495 -12.74 -17.34 -1.16
N THR A 496 -12.22 -18.32 -0.42
CA THR A 496 -12.83 -18.83 0.82
C THR A 496 -12.87 -17.74 1.89
N SER A 497 -11.76 -17.01 2.05
CA SER A 497 -11.69 -15.89 2.98
C SER A 497 -12.61 -14.73 2.57
N LEU A 498 -12.76 -14.48 1.26
CA LEU A 498 -13.69 -13.46 0.76
C LEU A 498 -15.14 -13.84 1.06
N LEU A 499 -15.53 -15.09 0.78
CA LEU A 499 -16.88 -15.60 1.02
C LEU A 499 -17.24 -15.69 2.52
N ALA A 500 -16.25 -15.82 3.41
CA ALA A 500 -16.47 -15.88 4.86
C ALA A 500 -16.77 -14.51 5.51
N LYS A 501 -16.76 -13.41 4.74
CA LYS A 501 -17.04 -12.08 5.29
C LYS A 501 -18.52 -11.97 5.74
N PRO A 502 -18.80 -11.53 6.98
CA PRO A 502 -20.13 -11.60 7.58
C PRO A 502 -21.17 -10.63 6.99
N SER A 503 -20.76 -9.67 6.17
CA SER A 503 -21.61 -8.57 5.67
C SER A 503 -21.71 -8.51 4.14
N LEU A 504 -21.52 -9.63 3.45
CA LEU A 504 -21.66 -9.66 2.00
C LEU A 504 -23.13 -9.54 1.59
N SER A 505 -23.39 -8.69 0.61
CA SER A 505 -24.65 -8.67 -0.13
C SER A 505 -24.79 -9.90 -1.01
N GLN A 506 -26.03 -10.24 -1.37
CA GLN A 506 -26.31 -11.33 -2.31
C GLN A 506 -25.58 -11.15 -3.64
N ARG A 507 -25.47 -9.92 -4.12
CA ARG A 507 -24.71 -9.60 -5.34
C ARG A 507 -23.27 -10.08 -5.22
N GLU A 508 -22.60 -9.76 -4.11
CA GLU A 508 -21.21 -10.12 -3.88
C GLU A 508 -21.05 -11.63 -3.70
N ILE A 509 -21.92 -12.27 -2.92
CA ILE A 509 -21.92 -13.74 -2.75
C ILE A 509 -22.06 -14.43 -4.10
N LEU A 510 -23.06 -14.03 -4.90
CA LEU A 510 -23.35 -14.63 -6.19
C LEU A 510 -22.20 -14.41 -7.17
N PHE A 511 -21.64 -13.19 -7.22
CA PHE A 511 -20.47 -12.90 -8.05
C PHE A 511 -19.25 -13.72 -7.62
N LEU A 512 -18.94 -13.83 -6.33
CA LEU A 512 -17.80 -14.61 -5.84
C LEU A 512 -17.97 -16.10 -6.13
N GLN A 513 -19.18 -16.64 -6.02
CA GLN A 513 -19.48 -18.03 -6.40
C GLN A 513 -19.23 -18.27 -7.89
N LEU A 514 -19.73 -17.39 -8.76
CA LEU A 514 -19.50 -17.47 -10.21
C LEU A 514 -18.01 -17.29 -10.55
N PHE A 515 -17.39 -16.24 -10.03
CA PHE A 515 -15.97 -15.94 -10.22
C PHE A 515 -15.09 -17.11 -9.78
N SER A 516 -15.43 -17.81 -8.69
CA SER A 516 -14.64 -18.96 -8.22
C SER A 516 -14.49 -20.05 -9.29
N LYS A 517 -15.59 -20.37 -10.00
CA LYS A 517 -15.61 -21.36 -11.08
C LYS A 517 -14.85 -20.88 -12.32
N VAL A 518 -15.06 -19.60 -12.69
CA VAL A 518 -14.36 -18.97 -13.82
C VAL A 518 -12.85 -18.93 -13.55
N TYR A 519 -12.43 -18.50 -12.37
CA TYR A 519 -11.03 -18.43 -11.97
C TYR A 519 -10.37 -19.81 -11.92
N GLN A 520 -11.03 -20.81 -11.35
CA GLN A 520 -10.54 -22.19 -11.35
C GLN A 520 -10.24 -22.68 -12.78
N ARG A 521 -11.14 -22.41 -13.73
CA ARG A 521 -10.94 -22.81 -15.11
C ARG A 521 -9.85 -22.00 -15.80
N TYR A 522 -9.78 -20.69 -15.55
CA TYR A 522 -8.75 -19.79 -16.05
C TYR A 522 -7.35 -20.25 -15.60
N ASP A 523 -7.17 -20.46 -14.30
CA ASP A 523 -5.92 -20.92 -13.69
C ASP A 523 -5.52 -22.31 -14.20
N GLN A 524 -6.48 -23.23 -14.35
CA GLN A 524 -6.22 -24.56 -14.92
C GLN A 524 -5.76 -24.48 -16.38
N LEU A 525 -6.33 -23.58 -17.20
CA LEU A 525 -5.91 -23.41 -18.59
C LEU A 525 -4.46 -22.92 -18.68
N LEU A 526 -4.09 -21.91 -17.89
CA LEU A 526 -2.71 -21.42 -17.81
C LEU A 526 -1.73 -22.51 -17.33
N LYS A 527 -2.09 -23.27 -16.30
CA LYS A 527 -1.27 -24.39 -15.80
C LYS A 527 -1.08 -25.49 -16.84
N ASN A 528 -2.14 -25.85 -17.57
CA ASN A 528 -2.08 -26.87 -18.60
C ASN A 528 -1.22 -26.44 -19.80
N SER A 529 -1.29 -25.17 -20.20
CA SER A 529 -0.42 -24.60 -21.24
C SER A 529 1.00 -24.29 -20.74
N LYS A 530 1.24 -24.36 -19.42
CA LYS A 530 2.47 -23.93 -18.75
C LYS A 530 2.80 -22.47 -19.06
N GLU A 531 1.75 -21.65 -19.16
CA GLU A 531 1.84 -20.22 -19.40
C GLU A 531 1.56 -19.44 -18.12
N TYR A 532 2.07 -18.22 -18.09
CA TYR A 532 1.90 -17.26 -17.01
C TYR A 532 1.13 -16.06 -17.54
N ASP A 533 0.23 -15.49 -16.74
CA ASP A 533 -0.18 -14.11 -16.96
C ASP A 533 0.74 -13.12 -16.24
N PHE A 534 0.45 -11.83 -16.37
CA PHE A 534 1.30 -10.78 -15.81
C PHE A 534 1.36 -10.79 -14.29
N ASP A 535 0.27 -11.14 -13.59
CA ASP A 535 0.29 -11.20 -12.13
C ASP A 535 1.07 -12.44 -11.65
N ASP A 536 0.95 -13.58 -12.35
CA ASP A 536 1.72 -14.79 -12.04
C ASP A 536 3.23 -14.55 -12.13
N LEU A 537 3.69 -13.84 -13.17
CA LEU A 537 5.11 -13.52 -13.33
C LEU A 537 5.66 -12.72 -12.14
N LEU A 538 4.88 -11.79 -11.61
CA LEU A 538 5.30 -10.93 -10.50
C LEU A 538 5.32 -11.68 -9.18
N ILE A 539 4.29 -12.49 -8.92
CA ILE A 539 4.17 -13.32 -7.73
C ILE A 539 5.31 -14.36 -7.68
N GLU A 540 5.48 -15.14 -8.75
CA GLU A 540 6.52 -16.17 -8.83
C GLU A 540 7.93 -15.56 -8.74
N SER A 541 8.17 -14.44 -9.44
CA SER A 541 9.48 -13.79 -9.36
C SER A 541 9.78 -13.26 -7.96
N ALA A 542 8.81 -12.65 -7.26
CA ALA A 542 8.98 -12.21 -5.88
C ALA A 542 9.29 -13.40 -4.94
N GLN A 543 8.57 -14.52 -5.09
CA GLN A 543 8.83 -15.74 -4.32
C GLN A 543 10.26 -16.25 -4.52
N LEU A 544 10.72 -16.37 -5.77
CA LEU A 544 12.07 -16.84 -6.09
C LEU A 544 13.17 -15.92 -5.56
N ILE A 545 12.94 -14.60 -5.54
CA ILE A 545 13.88 -13.64 -4.92
C ILE A 545 13.90 -13.86 -3.40
N ASN A 546 12.73 -14.00 -2.75
CA ASN A 546 12.63 -14.19 -1.31
C ASN A 546 13.32 -15.49 -0.85
N GLU A 547 13.14 -16.58 -1.60
CA GLU A 547 13.77 -17.89 -1.37
C GLU A 547 15.28 -17.93 -1.66
N ASN A 548 15.90 -16.80 -2.03
CA ASN A 548 17.32 -16.73 -2.43
C ASN A 548 17.69 -17.58 -3.66
N ARG A 549 16.71 -17.97 -4.48
CA ARG A 549 16.93 -18.74 -5.71
C ARG A 549 17.36 -17.86 -6.89
N TYR A 550 17.11 -16.56 -6.82
CA TYR A 550 17.64 -15.57 -7.75
C TYR A 550 18.81 -14.80 -7.12
N LYS A 551 19.99 -14.85 -7.76
CA LYS A 551 21.14 -14.00 -7.43
C LYS A 551 21.12 -12.77 -8.32
N SER A 552 20.76 -11.62 -7.74
CA SER A 552 20.74 -10.35 -8.49
C SER A 552 22.16 -9.85 -8.77
N PRO A 553 22.48 -9.43 -10.00
CA PRO A 553 23.69 -8.68 -10.29
C PRO A 553 23.56 -7.18 -9.93
N PHE A 554 22.33 -6.71 -9.70
CA PHE A 554 22.03 -5.29 -9.52
C PHE A 554 22.31 -4.83 -8.08
N LYS A 555 22.99 -3.69 -7.95
CA LYS A 555 23.29 -3.02 -6.67
C LYS A 555 22.55 -1.69 -6.52
N LEU A 556 22.23 -1.04 -7.64
CA LEU A 556 21.37 0.14 -7.72
C LEU A 556 20.12 -0.21 -8.52
N ILE A 557 18.96 -0.10 -7.90
CA ILE A 557 17.68 -0.26 -8.59
C ILE A 557 16.93 1.06 -8.54
N ILE A 558 16.46 1.53 -9.69
CA ILE A 558 15.67 2.75 -9.83
C ILE A 558 14.28 2.34 -10.28
N VAL A 559 13.24 2.78 -9.58
CA VAL A 559 11.85 2.49 -9.94
C VAL A 559 11.17 3.80 -10.34
N ASP A 560 10.77 3.90 -11.60
CA ASP A 560 9.95 4.99 -12.12
C ASP A 560 8.47 4.74 -11.77
N GLU A 561 7.68 5.79 -11.51
CA GLU A 561 6.23 5.76 -11.22
C GLU A 561 5.75 4.83 -10.06
N PHE A 562 6.41 4.86 -8.90
CA PHE A 562 6.09 3.99 -7.75
C PHE A 562 4.67 4.17 -7.16
N GLN A 563 3.94 5.25 -7.46
CA GLN A 563 2.55 5.42 -6.99
C GLN A 563 1.54 4.46 -7.64
N ASP A 564 1.80 3.99 -8.87
CA ASP A 564 0.86 3.15 -9.63
C ASP A 564 1.07 1.64 -9.37
N THR A 565 1.56 1.32 -8.16
CA THR A 565 2.06 -0.01 -7.80
C THR A 565 0.95 -0.89 -7.24
N SER A 566 0.63 -1.98 -7.95
CA SER A 566 -0.20 -3.05 -7.42
C SER A 566 0.55 -3.85 -6.33
N GLN A 567 -0.14 -4.55 -5.42
CA GLN A 567 0.52 -5.26 -4.32
C GLN A 567 1.60 -6.25 -4.80
N ALA A 568 1.35 -6.97 -5.90
CA ALA A 568 2.35 -7.87 -6.49
C ALA A 568 3.63 -7.12 -6.92
N ARG A 569 3.51 -5.96 -7.57
CA ARG A 569 4.67 -5.14 -7.98
C ARG A 569 5.38 -4.53 -6.77
N ALA A 570 4.62 -4.10 -5.77
CA ALA A 570 5.16 -3.55 -4.53
C ALA A 570 5.96 -4.64 -3.82
N TRP A 571 5.44 -5.86 -3.78
CA TRP A 571 6.12 -7.01 -3.20
C TRP A 571 7.40 -7.37 -3.96
N THR A 572 7.39 -7.36 -5.29
CA THR A 572 8.64 -7.52 -6.07
C THR A 572 9.66 -6.44 -5.72
N ALA A 573 9.24 -5.17 -5.65
CA ALA A 573 10.12 -4.04 -5.32
C ALA A 573 10.64 -4.10 -3.87
N THR A 574 9.80 -4.46 -2.90
CA THR A 574 10.20 -4.57 -1.48
C THR A 574 11.09 -5.78 -1.23
N THR A 575 10.87 -6.90 -1.92
CA THR A 575 11.78 -8.06 -1.82
C THR A 575 13.17 -7.72 -2.35
N LEU A 576 13.28 -6.75 -3.29
CA LEU A 576 14.55 -6.17 -3.71
C LEU A 576 15.14 -5.20 -2.66
N LEU A 577 14.32 -4.49 -1.87
CA LEU A 577 14.75 -3.58 -0.78
C LEU A 577 15.55 -4.23 0.32
N ASP A 578 15.21 -5.46 0.67
CA ASP A 578 15.91 -6.13 1.78
C ASP A 578 17.33 -6.56 1.39
N LYS A 579 17.65 -6.52 0.09
CA LYS A 579 18.93 -6.99 -0.47
C LYS A 579 19.77 -5.91 -1.14
N PHE A 580 19.18 -4.82 -1.66
CA PHE A 580 19.87 -3.83 -2.51
C PHE A 580 19.52 -2.37 -2.17
N ARG A 581 20.31 -1.41 -2.67
CA ARG A 581 19.98 0.03 -2.58
C ARG A 581 18.96 0.41 -3.65
N LEU A 582 17.93 1.16 -3.26
CA LEU A 582 16.76 1.46 -4.09
C LEU A 582 16.41 2.94 -4.09
N PHE A 583 16.08 3.43 -5.28
CA PHE A 583 15.65 4.80 -5.53
C PHE A 583 14.27 4.77 -6.21
N PHE A 584 13.26 5.28 -5.51
CA PHE A 584 11.88 5.36 -5.95
C PHE A 584 11.54 6.77 -6.43
N LEU A 585 10.80 6.86 -7.52
CA LEU A 585 10.20 8.10 -8.00
C LEU A 585 8.69 8.05 -7.78
N HIS A 586 8.14 9.13 -7.22
CA HIS A 586 6.72 9.25 -6.89
C HIS A 586 6.17 10.54 -7.46
N ARG A 587 5.01 10.46 -8.12
CA ARG A 587 4.26 11.63 -8.57
C ARG A 587 3.45 12.18 -7.40
N ARG A 588 3.55 13.48 -7.12
CA ARG A 588 2.65 14.13 -6.16
C ARG A 588 1.26 14.23 -6.79
N GLU A 589 0.32 13.40 -6.37
CA GLU A 589 -1.10 13.60 -6.62
C GLU A 589 -1.71 14.28 -5.39
N HIS A 590 -2.66 15.21 -5.60
CA HIS A 590 -3.39 15.86 -4.52
C HIS A 590 -4.34 14.84 -3.87
N TYR A 591 -3.81 13.98 -3.01
CA TYR A 591 -4.59 13.20 -2.07
C TYR A 591 -3.93 13.29 -0.70
N GLU A 592 -4.62 13.95 0.22
CA GLU A 592 -4.34 13.88 1.65
C GLU A 592 -4.57 12.43 2.10
N TRP A 593 -3.47 11.69 2.31
CA TRP A 593 -3.53 10.45 3.06
C TRP A 593 -3.64 10.81 4.54
N THR A 594 -4.86 10.70 5.07
CA THR A 594 -5.05 10.55 6.52
C THR A 594 -4.50 9.19 6.92
N THR A 595 -3.81 9.20 8.06
CA THR A 595 -2.97 8.13 8.61
C THR A 595 -3.74 6.87 8.95
#